data_AF-A0A3P8VX36-F1
#
_entry.id   AF-A0A3P8VX36-F1
#
_cell.length_a   1.000
_cell.length_b   1.000
_cell.length_c   1.000
_cell.angle_alpha   90.00
_cell.angle_beta   90.00
_cell.angle_gamma   90.00
#
_symmetry.space_group_name_H-M   'P 1'
#
loop_
_entity.id
_entity.type
_entity.pdbx_description
1 polymer ?
#
loop_
_entity_poly.entity_id
_entity_poly.type
_entity_poly.pdbx_seq_one_letter_code
_entity_poly.pdbx_strand_id
1 'polypeptide(L)'
;MADEADMRNELADLQTRADQIADESLESTRRMKQSTSQLYFTALMPLSLPEQLDRVEEGMNKVNADLKEAEKDLKDLGQCCGLICPCIKKIKGGGQAWGGNQDGVVNSQPGARVVDEREQMAISGGFIRRVTDDARENEMDENLEQVGGIIGNLRHMALDMGQEIDTQNRQIDRIMEKADSNKTRIDEANQRATKMLGSG
;
A
#
# COMPACT_ATOMS: atom_id res chain seq x y z
N MET A 1 -24.01 -65.44 -9.18
CA MET A 1 -23.32 -65.00 -10.41
C MET A 1 -23.74 -63.59 -10.83
N ALA A 2 -25.02 -63.20 -10.78
CA ALA A 2 -25.43 -61.81 -11.03
C ALA A 2 -24.84 -60.82 -9.99
N ASP A 3 -24.89 -61.20 -8.71
CA ASP A 3 -24.43 -60.39 -7.57
C ASP A 3 -22.93 -60.03 -7.60
N GLU A 4 -22.08 -60.91 -8.12
CA GLU A 4 -20.63 -60.66 -8.23
C GLU A 4 -20.28 -59.72 -9.39
N ALA A 5 -21.05 -59.77 -10.48
CA ALA A 5 -20.87 -58.87 -11.61
C ALA A 5 -21.34 -57.44 -11.26
N ASP A 6 -22.43 -57.32 -10.51
CA ASP A 6 -22.95 -56.04 -10.03
C ASP A 6 -21.98 -55.39 -9.03
N MET A 7 -21.45 -56.15 -8.06
CA MET A 7 -20.44 -55.65 -7.13
C MET A 7 -19.15 -55.19 -7.82
N ARG A 8 -18.70 -55.87 -8.89
CA ARG A 8 -17.52 -55.46 -9.67
C ARG A 8 -17.77 -54.17 -10.46
N ASN A 9 -18.98 -53.98 -10.98
CA ASN A 9 -19.37 -52.74 -11.65
C ASN A 9 -19.42 -51.57 -10.67
N GLU A 10 -20.00 -51.74 -9.47
CA GLU A 10 -20.05 -50.68 -8.46
C GLU A 10 -18.64 -50.26 -8.00
N LEU A 11 -17.72 -51.21 -7.86
CA LEU A 11 -16.32 -50.94 -7.51
C LEU A 11 -15.60 -50.16 -8.62
N ALA A 12 -15.84 -50.50 -9.89
CA ALA A 12 -15.28 -49.79 -11.04
C ALA A 12 -15.85 -48.36 -11.15
N ASP A 13 -17.15 -48.17 -10.89
CA ASP A 13 -17.80 -46.86 -10.87
C ASP A 13 -17.24 -45.98 -9.74
N LEU A 14 -17.06 -46.55 -8.55
CA LEU A 14 -16.45 -45.84 -7.41
C LEU A 14 -15.01 -45.42 -7.72
N GLN A 15 -14.24 -46.29 -8.36
CA GLN A 15 -12.85 -46.01 -8.72
C GLN A 15 -12.76 -44.90 -9.78
N THR A 16 -13.62 -44.94 -10.80
CA THR A 16 -13.72 -43.88 -11.82
C THR A 16 -14.05 -42.52 -11.21
N ARG A 17 -14.99 -42.49 -10.25
CA ARG A 17 -15.34 -41.25 -9.52
C ARG A 17 -14.18 -40.74 -8.66
N ALA A 18 -13.44 -41.65 -8.01
CA ALA A 18 -12.28 -41.28 -7.19
C ALA A 18 -11.18 -40.64 -8.07
N ASP A 19 -10.90 -41.23 -9.23
CA ASP A 19 -9.94 -40.67 -10.19
C ASP A 19 -10.38 -39.29 -10.69
N GLN A 20 -11.67 -39.14 -11.03
CA GLN A 20 -12.20 -37.84 -11.46
C GLN A 20 -12.04 -36.76 -10.38
N ILE A 21 -12.36 -37.08 -9.13
CA ILE A 21 -12.21 -36.13 -8.00
C ILE A 21 -10.73 -35.78 -7.77
N ALA A 22 -9.82 -36.74 -7.91
CA ALA A 22 -8.39 -36.51 -7.76
C ALA A 22 -7.86 -35.56 -8.84
N ASP A 23 -8.26 -35.75 -10.10
CA ASP A 23 -7.87 -34.88 -11.21
C ASP A 23 -8.45 -33.46 -11.04
N GLU A 24 -9.73 -33.33 -10.68
CA GLU A 24 -10.37 -32.04 -10.41
C GLU A 24 -9.70 -31.29 -9.23
N SER A 25 -9.31 -32.02 -8.19
CA SER A 25 -8.58 -31.48 -7.04
C SER A 25 -7.20 -30.98 -7.44
N LEU A 26 -6.49 -31.74 -8.29
CA LEU A 26 -5.18 -31.34 -8.79
C LEU A 26 -5.26 -30.06 -9.61
N GLU A 27 -6.22 -29.97 -10.53
CA GLU A 27 -6.43 -28.75 -11.28
C GLU A 27 -6.77 -27.55 -10.38
N SER A 28 -7.51 -27.79 -9.30
CA SER A 28 -7.80 -26.75 -8.30
C SER A 28 -6.53 -26.24 -7.62
N THR A 29 -5.61 -27.13 -7.21
CA THR A 29 -4.33 -26.72 -6.61
C THR A 29 -3.44 -25.95 -7.59
N ARG A 30 -3.43 -26.33 -8.87
CA ARG A 30 -2.71 -25.59 -9.93
C ARG A 30 -3.27 -24.19 -10.14
N ARG A 31 -4.61 -24.05 -10.21
CA ARG A 31 -5.27 -22.73 -10.29
C ARG A 31 -4.94 -21.89 -9.06
N MET A 32 -5.02 -22.46 -7.87
CA MET A 32 -4.71 -21.77 -6.61
C MET A 32 -3.30 -21.20 -6.64
N LYS A 33 -2.29 -22.04 -6.94
CA LYS A 33 -0.89 -21.64 -7.08
C LYS A 33 -0.70 -20.47 -8.04
N GLN A 34 -1.29 -20.58 -9.24
CA GLN A 34 -1.21 -19.54 -10.26
C GLN A 34 -1.83 -18.23 -9.77
N SER A 35 -3.04 -18.29 -9.20
CA SER A 35 -3.75 -17.13 -8.69
C SER A 35 -3.00 -16.45 -7.54
N THR A 36 -2.47 -17.20 -6.57
CA THR A 36 -1.69 -16.61 -5.46
C THR A 36 -0.40 -15.96 -5.92
N SER A 37 0.29 -16.54 -6.91
CA SER A 37 1.50 -15.95 -7.49
C SER A 37 1.20 -14.64 -8.24
N GLN A 38 0.10 -14.60 -8.99
CA GLN A 38 -0.35 -13.38 -9.67
C GLN A 38 -0.73 -12.28 -8.68
N LEU A 39 -1.47 -12.60 -7.61
CA LEU A 39 -1.84 -11.62 -6.58
C LEU A 39 -0.61 -10.98 -5.92
N TYR A 40 0.42 -11.78 -5.63
CA TYR A 40 1.68 -11.29 -5.07
C TYR A 40 2.33 -10.23 -5.96
N PHE A 41 2.51 -10.53 -7.24
CA PHE A 41 3.24 -9.66 -8.17
C PHE A 41 2.43 -8.44 -8.60
N THR A 42 1.13 -8.62 -8.86
CA THR A 42 0.30 -7.57 -9.47
C THR A 42 -0.32 -6.63 -8.43
N ALA A 43 -0.73 -7.12 -7.27
CA ALA A 43 -1.47 -6.30 -6.31
C ALA A 43 -0.59 -5.76 -5.18
N LEU A 44 0.38 -6.56 -4.69
CA LEU A 44 1.07 -6.23 -3.44
C LEU A 44 2.39 -5.50 -3.66
N MET A 45 3.21 -5.94 -4.62
CA MET A 45 4.50 -5.29 -4.94
C MET A 45 4.37 -3.79 -5.32
N PRO A 46 3.35 -3.34 -6.09
CA PRO A 46 3.24 -1.92 -6.42
C PRO A 46 2.77 -1.04 -5.26
N LEU A 47 1.95 -1.58 -4.34
CA LEU A 47 1.46 -0.83 -3.17
C LEU A 47 2.56 -0.62 -2.12
N SER A 48 3.57 -1.47 -2.09
CA SER A 48 4.70 -1.36 -1.16
C SER A 48 5.77 -0.33 -1.57
N LEU A 49 5.53 0.50 -2.59
CA LEU A 49 6.51 1.49 -3.04
C LEU A 49 6.15 2.91 -2.52
N PRO A 50 6.69 3.34 -1.35
CA PRO A 50 6.38 4.62 -0.71
C PRO A 50 6.82 5.86 -1.50
N GLU A 51 7.70 5.68 -2.49
CA GLU A 51 8.42 6.77 -3.17
C GLU A 51 7.53 7.82 -3.85
N GLN A 52 6.25 7.52 -4.13
CA GLN A 52 5.37 8.49 -4.76
C GLN A 52 4.97 9.62 -3.81
N LEU A 53 4.66 9.30 -2.55
CA LEU A 53 4.22 10.32 -1.59
C LEU A 53 5.38 11.18 -1.11
N ASP A 54 6.59 10.62 -1.00
CA ASP A 54 7.81 11.37 -0.70
C ASP A 54 8.09 12.45 -1.76
N ARG A 55 7.94 12.10 -3.04
CA ARG A 55 8.06 13.08 -4.14
C ARG A 55 7.01 14.19 -4.07
N VAL A 56 5.78 13.86 -3.67
CA VAL A 56 4.72 14.86 -3.52
C VAL A 56 5.01 15.77 -2.33
N GLU A 57 5.47 15.23 -1.21
CA GLU A 57 5.84 16.02 -0.03
C GLU A 57 7.03 16.95 -0.32
N GLU A 58 8.05 16.48 -1.03
CA GLU A 58 9.16 17.31 -1.51
C GLU A 58 8.68 18.43 -2.43
N GLY A 59 7.78 18.11 -3.38
CA GLY A 59 7.15 19.10 -4.25
C GLY A 59 6.40 20.19 -3.47
N MET A 60 5.64 19.81 -2.44
CA MET A 60 4.95 20.76 -1.57
C MET A 60 5.92 21.64 -0.78
N ASN A 61 7.03 21.08 -0.30
CA ASN A 61 8.07 21.85 0.39
C ASN A 61 8.72 22.88 -0.55
N LYS A 62 8.96 22.51 -1.81
CA LYS A 62 9.49 23.42 -2.84
C LYS A 62 8.51 24.56 -3.15
N VAL A 63 7.23 24.26 -3.40
CA VAL A 63 6.19 25.28 -3.64
C VAL A 63 6.14 26.28 -2.49
N ASN A 64 6.23 25.81 -1.25
CA ASN A 64 6.24 26.69 -0.09
C ASN A 64 7.47 27.61 -0.03
N ALA A 65 8.65 27.10 -0.41
CA ALA A 65 9.86 27.91 -0.50
C ALA A 65 9.72 28.99 -1.57
N ASP A 66 9.27 28.60 -2.77
CA ASP A 66 9.02 29.52 -3.89
C ASP A 66 7.98 30.59 -3.52
N LEU A 67 6.93 30.23 -2.79
CA LEU A 67 5.92 31.18 -2.30
C LEU A 67 6.47 32.15 -1.27
N LYS A 68 7.38 31.72 -0.38
CA LYS A 68 8.03 32.64 0.57
C LYS A 68 8.89 33.67 -0.14
N GLU A 69 9.59 33.24 -1.20
CA GLU A 69 10.40 34.14 -2.02
C GLU A 69 9.52 35.11 -2.82
N ALA A 70 8.48 34.61 -3.49
CA ALA A 70 7.53 35.45 -4.22
C ALA A 70 6.81 36.48 -3.31
N GLU A 71 6.41 36.10 -2.10
CA GLU A 71 5.83 37.03 -1.12
C GLU A 71 6.81 38.13 -0.69
N LYS A 72 8.09 37.80 -0.55
CA LYS A 72 9.16 38.76 -0.25
C LYS A 72 9.34 39.73 -1.41
N ASP A 73 9.42 39.24 -2.64
CA ASP A 73 9.58 40.07 -3.83
C ASP A 73 8.39 41.01 -4.04
N LEU A 74 7.15 40.52 -3.89
CA LEU A 74 5.95 41.36 -3.97
C LEU A 74 5.94 42.44 -2.88
N LYS A 75 6.46 42.14 -1.69
CA LYS A 75 6.59 43.12 -0.60
C LYS A 75 7.67 44.15 -0.90
N ASP A 76 8.83 43.73 -1.40
CA ASP A 76 9.95 44.60 -1.73
C ASP A 76 9.58 45.51 -2.92
N LEU A 77 8.83 45.00 -3.92
CA LEU A 77 8.26 45.80 -5.02
C LEU A 77 7.28 46.87 -4.51
N GLY A 78 6.41 46.49 -3.57
CA GLY A 78 5.49 47.43 -2.92
C GLY A 78 6.18 48.48 -2.05
N GLN A 79 7.38 48.19 -1.56
CA GLN A 79 8.19 49.10 -0.74
C GLN A 79 9.07 50.03 -1.60
N CYS A 80 9.41 49.61 -2.83
CA CYS A 80 10.07 50.41 -3.85
C CYS A 80 9.16 51.49 -4.46
N CYS A 81 7.83 51.37 -4.32
CA CYS A 81 6.86 52.44 -4.58
C CYS A 81 6.78 53.43 -3.39
N GLY A 82 7.94 54.01 -3.05
CA GLY A 82 8.19 54.72 -1.79
C GLY A 82 7.17 55.77 -1.37
N LEU A 83 6.93 55.80 -0.05
CA LEU A 83 6.43 56.91 0.76
C LEU A 83 5.00 57.45 0.56
N ILE A 84 4.23 57.11 -0.47
CA ILE A 84 2.83 57.56 -0.60
C ILE A 84 1.92 56.49 -1.28
N CYS A 85 1.80 55.28 -0.72
CA CYS A 85 0.70 54.35 -1.08
C CYS A 85 0.08 53.75 0.19
N PRO A 86 -1.21 53.99 0.49
CA PRO A 86 -1.94 53.41 1.64
C PRO A 86 -2.15 51.88 1.63
N CYS A 87 -1.37 51.14 0.84
CA CYS A 87 -1.85 49.92 0.16
C CYS A 87 -1.42 48.60 0.81
N ILE A 88 -0.59 48.59 1.86
CA ILE A 88 0.04 47.36 2.36
C ILE A 88 -0.22 47.17 3.87
N LYS A 89 -1.33 46.51 4.21
CA LYS A 89 -1.53 45.93 5.55
C LYS A 89 -0.70 44.65 5.68
N LYS A 90 0.04 44.54 6.80
CA LYS A 90 0.87 43.38 7.16
C LYS A 90 0.01 42.11 7.29
N ILE A 91 0.46 41.00 6.71
CA ILE A 91 -0.12 39.67 6.90
C ILE A 91 0.67 38.95 8.00
N LYS A 92 -0.05 38.35 8.95
CA LYS A 92 0.48 37.36 9.90
C LYS A 92 0.66 36.06 9.10
N GLY A 93 1.91 35.67 8.86
CA GLY A 93 2.23 34.41 8.18
C GLY A 93 1.63 33.23 8.93
N GLY A 94 0.93 32.35 8.21
CA GLY A 94 0.33 31.11 8.71
C GLY A 94 1.38 30.10 9.15
N GLY A 95 2.02 30.35 10.30
CA GLY A 95 3.13 29.55 10.82
C GLY A 95 2.74 28.16 11.35
N GLN A 96 1.45 27.86 11.51
CA GLN A 96 1.02 26.58 12.10
C GLN A 96 1.19 25.38 11.17
N ALA A 97 0.93 25.50 9.87
CA ALA A 97 1.01 24.38 8.92
C ALA A 97 2.45 23.90 8.61
N TRP A 98 3.46 24.72 8.91
CA TRP A 98 4.86 24.48 8.51
C TRP A 98 5.83 24.39 9.71
N GLY A 99 5.32 24.50 10.94
CA GLY A 99 6.13 24.63 12.17
C GLY A 99 6.13 23.42 13.11
N GLY A 100 5.35 22.37 12.82
CA GLY A 100 5.31 21.19 13.65
C GLY A 100 6.23 20.11 13.10
N ASN A 101 7.43 19.97 13.67
CA ASN A 101 8.11 18.69 13.64
C ASN A 101 7.29 17.72 14.50
N GLN A 102 6.24 17.16 13.92
CA GLN A 102 5.57 15.97 14.42
C GLN A 102 6.24 14.75 13.78
N ASP A 103 7.58 14.71 13.76
CA ASP A 103 8.31 13.46 14.02
C ASP A 103 7.96 13.03 15.45
N GLY A 104 6.70 12.64 15.65
CA GLY A 104 6.33 11.79 16.75
C GLY A 104 7.12 10.53 16.53
N VAL A 105 8.28 10.46 17.20
CA VAL A 105 9.15 9.31 17.43
C VAL A 105 8.43 8.07 16.94
N VAL A 106 8.82 7.57 15.77
CA VAL A 106 8.43 6.24 15.35
C VAL A 106 9.12 5.32 16.35
N ASN A 107 8.48 5.10 17.50
CA ASN A 107 8.87 4.09 18.46
C ASN A 107 8.43 2.72 17.92
N SER A 108 8.69 2.48 16.63
CA SER A 108 8.88 1.17 16.06
C SER A 108 10.35 0.82 16.28
N GLN A 109 10.77 0.81 17.55
CA GLN A 109 11.74 -0.21 17.91
C GLN A 109 11.08 -1.52 17.45
N PRO A 110 11.73 -2.38 16.66
CA PRO A 110 11.24 -3.74 16.50
C PRO A 110 11.42 -4.37 17.87
N GLY A 111 10.45 -4.11 18.77
CA GLY A 111 10.17 -4.96 19.89
C GLY A 111 9.93 -6.28 19.22
N ALA A 112 10.94 -7.14 19.29
CA ALA A 112 10.90 -8.50 18.81
C ALA A 112 9.50 -8.98 19.16
N ARG A 113 8.64 -9.08 18.15
CA ARG A 113 7.45 -9.90 18.29
C ARG A 113 8.09 -11.22 18.63
N VAL A 114 8.00 -11.60 19.90
CA VAL A 114 8.12 -12.97 20.31
C VAL A 114 7.07 -13.61 19.44
N VAL A 115 7.51 -14.13 18.30
CA VAL A 115 6.71 -15.00 17.47
C VAL A 115 6.40 -16.08 18.47
N ASP A 116 5.16 -16.07 18.98
CA ASP A 116 4.69 -17.13 19.84
C ASP A 116 5.05 -18.41 19.09
N GLU A 117 5.89 -19.25 19.68
CA GLU A 117 6.45 -20.44 19.03
C GLU A 117 5.32 -21.43 18.64
N ARG A 118 4.08 -21.10 19.02
CA ARG A 118 2.80 -21.71 18.64
C ARG A 118 2.20 -21.24 17.30
N GLU A 119 2.65 -20.13 16.73
CA GLU A 119 2.21 -19.62 15.42
C GLU A 119 3.17 -20.03 14.29
N GLN A 120 4.32 -20.61 14.64
CA GLN A 120 5.22 -21.27 13.70
C GLN A 120 4.85 -22.76 13.57
N MET A 121 3.56 -23.05 13.36
CA MET A 121 3.21 -24.31 12.71
C MET A 121 3.57 -24.14 11.24
N ALA A 122 4.85 -24.34 10.93
CA ALA A 122 5.23 -24.82 9.61
C ALA A 122 4.48 -26.16 9.44
N ILE A 123 3.32 -26.12 8.79
CA ILE A 123 2.73 -27.31 8.19
C ILE A 123 3.72 -27.68 7.08
N SER A 124 4.78 -28.38 7.47
CA SER A 124 5.82 -28.87 6.57
C SER A 124 5.37 -30.24 6.10
N GLY A 125 4.76 -30.26 4.92
CA GLY A 125 4.26 -31.46 4.25
C GLY A 125 2.98 -32.06 4.85
N GLY A 126 2.23 -32.78 4.01
CA GLY A 126 1.00 -33.46 4.43
C GLY A 126 -0.23 -32.54 4.44
N PHE A 127 -0.31 -31.60 3.50
CA PHE A 127 -1.52 -30.82 3.26
C PHE A 127 -2.69 -31.70 2.81
N ILE A 128 -2.37 -32.88 2.28
CA ILE A 128 -3.34 -33.83 1.73
C ILE A 128 -3.14 -35.19 2.39
N ARG A 129 -4.25 -35.83 2.75
CA ARG A 129 -4.24 -37.22 3.19
C ARG A 129 -4.11 -38.13 1.98
N ARG A 130 -2.95 -38.78 1.86
CA ARG A 130 -2.63 -39.72 0.78
C ARG A 130 -3.53 -40.95 0.83
N VAL A 131 -4.05 -41.37 -0.31
CA VAL A 131 -4.91 -42.55 -0.45
C VAL A 131 -4.29 -43.54 -1.45
N THR A 132 -3.90 -43.05 -2.62
CA THR A 132 -3.28 -43.87 -3.68
C THR A 132 -1.76 -43.75 -3.71
N ASP A 133 -1.20 -42.72 -3.06
CA ASP A 133 0.23 -42.37 -3.05
C ASP A 133 0.80 -42.25 -4.47
N ASP A 134 -0.04 -41.79 -5.40
CA ASP A 134 0.32 -41.63 -6.80
C ASP A 134 1.00 -40.28 -7.08
N ALA A 135 1.48 -40.09 -8.31
CA ALA A 135 2.17 -38.86 -8.69
C ALA A 135 1.27 -37.62 -8.61
N ARG A 136 -0.07 -37.77 -8.71
CA ARG A 136 -1.01 -36.64 -8.63
C ARG A 136 -1.11 -36.13 -7.20
N GLU A 137 -1.28 -37.03 -6.23
CA GLU A 137 -1.31 -36.67 -4.81
C GLU A 137 0.00 -35.99 -4.38
N ASN A 138 1.15 -36.47 -4.88
CA ASN A 138 2.45 -35.83 -4.66
C ASN A 138 2.51 -34.41 -5.25
N GLU A 139 2.08 -34.21 -6.49
CA GLU A 139 2.05 -32.88 -7.12
C GLU A 139 1.10 -31.93 -6.39
N MET A 140 -0.06 -32.42 -5.94
CA MET A 140 -1.00 -31.61 -5.19
C MET A 140 -0.39 -31.13 -3.86
N ASP A 141 0.33 -32.00 -3.14
CA ASP A 141 0.99 -31.65 -1.87
C ASP A 141 2.10 -30.60 -2.10
N GLU A 142 2.91 -30.75 -3.15
CA GLU A 142 3.93 -29.77 -3.55
C GLU A 142 3.33 -28.41 -3.96
N ASN A 143 2.18 -28.43 -4.65
CA ASN A 143 1.47 -27.21 -5.03
C ASN A 143 0.93 -26.47 -3.79
N LEU A 144 0.37 -27.21 -2.83
CA LEU A 144 -0.15 -26.63 -1.59
C LEU A 144 0.96 -26.14 -0.66
N GLU A 145 2.12 -26.80 -0.63
CA GLU A 145 3.29 -26.31 0.09
C GLU A 145 3.77 -24.95 -0.45
N GLN A 146 3.87 -24.83 -1.78
CA GLN A 146 4.24 -23.57 -2.44
C GLN A 146 3.21 -22.47 -2.17
N VAL A 147 1.91 -22.81 -2.24
CA VAL A 147 0.83 -21.88 -1.89
C VAL A 147 0.94 -21.46 -0.43
N GLY A 148 1.21 -22.38 0.50
CA GLY A 148 1.40 -22.09 1.92
C GLY A 148 2.55 -21.11 2.16
N GLY A 149 3.68 -21.29 1.47
CA GLY A 149 4.80 -20.34 1.51
C GLY A 149 4.43 -18.97 0.97
N ILE A 150 3.75 -18.90 -0.18
CA ILE A 150 3.27 -17.63 -0.74
C ILE A 150 2.30 -16.95 0.23
N ILE A 151 1.33 -17.67 0.81
CA ILE A 151 0.39 -17.13 1.80
C ILE A 151 1.11 -16.60 3.04
N GLY A 152 2.14 -17.29 3.52
CA GLY A 152 2.99 -16.79 4.60
C GLY A 152 3.64 -15.44 4.28
N ASN A 153 4.16 -15.29 3.06
CA ASN A 153 4.71 -14.02 2.58
C ASN A 153 3.62 -12.95 2.39
N LEU A 154 2.45 -13.34 1.84
CA LEU A 154 1.29 -12.46 1.69
C LEU A 154 0.83 -11.92 3.06
N ARG A 155 0.83 -12.75 4.11
CA ARG A 155 0.50 -12.32 5.48
C ARG A 155 1.46 -11.25 5.99
N HIS A 156 2.76 -11.47 5.84
CA HIS A 156 3.77 -10.50 6.26
C HIS A 156 3.61 -9.17 5.51
N MET A 157 3.52 -9.23 4.18
CA MET A 157 3.30 -8.02 3.38
C MET A 157 1.97 -7.33 3.69
N ALA A 158 0.90 -8.06 4.00
CA ALA A 158 -0.37 -7.45 4.39
C ALA A 158 -0.27 -6.70 5.72
N LEU A 159 0.52 -7.22 6.68
CA LEU A 159 0.79 -6.53 7.93
C LEU A 159 1.65 -5.27 7.72
N ASP A 160 2.73 -5.40 6.94
CA ASP A 160 3.63 -4.29 6.63
C ASP A 160 2.91 -3.19 5.82
N MET A 161 2.11 -3.60 4.84
CA MET A 161 1.27 -2.70 4.05
C MET A 161 0.21 -2.00 4.90
N GLY A 162 -0.37 -2.67 5.89
CA GLY A 162 -1.29 -2.02 6.83
C GLY A 162 -0.62 -0.88 7.59
N GLN A 163 0.59 -1.10 8.10
CA GLN A 163 1.37 -0.07 8.78
C GLN A 163 1.83 1.05 7.84
N GLU A 164 2.20 0.69 6.62
CA GLU A 164 2.59 1.63 5.57
C GLU A 164 1.41 2.53 5.18
N ILE A 165 0.20 1.97 4.98
CA ILE A 165 -1.02 2.76 4.73
C ILE A 165 -1.32 3.73 5.87
N ASP A 166 -1.20 3.31 7.13
CA ASP A 166 -1.39 4.20 8.28
C ASP A 166 -0.37 5.35 8.28
N THR A 167 0.86 5.07 7.89
CA THR A 167 1.94 6.07 7.79
C THR A 167 1.67 7.04 6.65
N GLN A 168 1.29 6.51 5.48
CA GLN A 168 0.93 7.29 4.30
C GLN A 168 -0.30 8.16 4.53
N ASN A 169 -1.33 7.67 5.24
CA ASN A 169 -2.49 8.48 5.61
C ASN A 169 -2.08 9.71 6.42
N ARG A 170 -1.20 9.55 7.42
CA ARG A 170 -0.66 10.69 8.18
C ARG A 170 0.18 11.63 7.31
N GLN A 171 0.92 11.10 6.32
CA GLN A 171 1.67 11.91 5.37
C GLN A 171 0.73 12.72 4.47
N ILE A 172 -0.34 12.11 3.98
CA ILE A 172 -1.37 12.77 3.17
C ILE A 172 -2.05 13.88 3.98
N ASP A 173 -2.38 13.67 5.25
CA ASP A 173 -2.93 14.73 6.11
C ASP A 173 -2.01 15.95 6.19
N ARG A 174 -0.69 15.74 6.39
CA ARG A 174 0.29 16.84 6.36
C ARG A 174 0.36 17.51 4.99
N ILE A 175 0.34 16.74 3.90
CA ILE A 175 0.34 17.27 2.54
C ILE A 175 -0.91 18.12 2.29
N MET A 176 -2.09 17.68 2.75
CA MET A 176 -3.34 18.44 2.62
C MET A 176 -3.27 19.77 3.36
N GLU A 177 -2.79 19.79 4.61
CA GLU A 177 -2.60 21.05 5.35
C GLU A 177 -1.63 22.01 4.65
N LYS A 178 -0.51 21.48 4.15
CA LYS A 178 0.47 22.23 3.35
C LYS A 178 -0.14 22.78 2.06
N ALA A 179 -0.96 21.97 1.37
CA ALA A 179 -1.61 22.34 0.12
C ALA A 179 -2.63 23.46 0.33
N ASP A 180 -3.48 23.39 1.36
CA ASP A 180 -4.45 24.44 1.69
C ASP A 180 -3.75 25.76 2.07
N SER A 181 -2.67 25.68 2.83
CA SER A 181 -1.82 26.83 3.16
C SER A 181 -1.22 27.46 1.89
N ASN A 182 -0.62 26.64 1.03
CA ASN A 182 -0.03 27.10 -0.23
C ASN A 182 -1.09 27.72 -1.15
N LYS A 183 -2.27 27.11 -1.25
CA LYS A 183 -3.38 27.64 -2.05
C LYS A 183 -3.79 29.04 -1.59
N THR A 184 -3.99 29.23 -0.29
CA THR A 184 -4.36 30.53 0.28
C THR A 184 -3.30 31.58 -0.03
N ARG A 185 -2.01 31.24 0.14
CA ARG A 185 -0.88 32.14 -0.13
C ARG A 185 -0.75 32.51 -1.61
N ILE A 186 -0.95 31.55 -2.51
CA ILE A 186 -1.00 31.79 -3.96
C ILE A 186 -2.13 32.77 -4.30
N ASP A 187 -3.33 32.54 -3.79
CA ASP A 187 -4.49 33.38 -4.07
C ASP A 187 -4.26 34.83 -3.57
N GLU A 188 -3.68 34.99 -2.38
CA GLU A 188 -3.30 36.30 -1.83
C GLU A 188 -2.18 37.00 -2.62
N ALA A 189 -1.13 36.27 -2.98
CA ALA A 189 -0.03 36.79 -3.79
C ALA A 189 -0.53 37.24 -5.17
N ASN A 190 -1.42 36.46 -5.80
CA ASN A 190 -2.02 36.80 -7.09
C ASN A 190 -2.93 38.04 -6.99
N GLN A 191 -3.73 38.17 -5.93
CA GLN A 191 -4.52 39.39 -5.69
C GLN A 191 -3.62 40.63 -5.53
N ARG A 192 -2.49 40.51 -4.83
CA ARG A 192 -1.52 41.60 -4.66
C ARG A 192 -0.87 41.99 -5.98
N ALA A 193 -0.39 41.01 -6.75
CA ALA A 193 0.20 41.24 -8.06
C ALA A 193 -0.80 41.95 -9.00
N THR A 194 -2.06 41.48 -9.03
CA THR A 194 -3.12 42.10 -9.82
C THR A 194 -3.39 43.55 -9.41
N LYS A 195 -3.40 43.86 -8.10
CA LYS A 195 -3.51 45.25 -7.62
C LYS A 195 -2.35 46.11 -8.06
N MET A 196 -1.12 45.59 -8.05
CA MET A 196 0.06 46.34 -8.50
C MET A 196 0.04 46.60 -10.02
N LEU A 197 -0.50 45.66 -10.82
CA LEU A 197 -0.64 45.83 -12.27
C LEU A 197 -1.83 46.71 -12.68
N GLY A 198 -2.92 46.68 -11.91
CA GLY A 198 -4.15 47.43 -12.17
C GLY A 198 -4.22 48.82 -11.53
N SER A 199 -3.18 49.25 -10.82
CA SER A 199 -3.06 50.62 -10.27
C SER A 199 -2.27 51.57 -11.18
N GLY A 200 -2.16 51.24 -12.48
CA GLY A 200 -1.59 52.10 -13.52
C GLY A 200 -2.61 53.07 -14.09
#